data_AF-A0A8D1IL24-F1
#
_entry.id   AF-A0A8D1IL24-F1
#
_cell.length_a   1.000
_cell.length_b   1.000
_cell.length_c   1.000
_cell.angle_alpha   90.00
_cell.angle_beta   90.00
_cell.angle_gamma   90.00
#
_symmetry.space_group_name_H-M   'P 1'
#
loop_
_entity.id
_entity.type
_entity.pdbx_description
1 polymer ?
#
loop_
_entity_poly.entity_id
_entity_poly.type
_entity_poly.pdbx_seq_one_letter_code
_entity_poly.pdbx_strand_id
1 'polypeptide(L)'
;MADKTQEPGGIHFPFPFTPYPIQKDFMAALYQVLEAGKIGIFESPTGTGKSLSLICGALSWLRDFEQKKRQEEARLLEAEATAAPLSNGKDPLLLPLASQGTLGPPKDPAEPDWVTQFVQKKEERDLVDRLKEEQVRRRKREERLQQIRHNAQLKYAAKRMRQEDEETERLLDLSREMLAAGSEPEQLASEEEELVLAEYESDEEKRKASGADEDEDDLEEEHVTKIYYCSRTHSQLAQFVHEVQRSPFGKDTRLVSLGSRQNLCVNDDVRKLGSVQLINDRCVDMQRSRRGKKSIAEEAKPRRRKQEQRTACPFYSHERLQLLRDEVLVGAKDIEQLVALGKEARACPYYGSRFAIPAAQLVVLPYQMVLHAATRQAAGIRLQGQVVLVDEAHNLMDTITGMHSVEVSGSQLCQAHSQLLQYMERYGKRLKAKNLMYIKQILYLLEKFVAVLGGNVKQNPNTQSLSQAGTELKTINDFLFQSQIDNINLFKVEVFIRLPARPGCPQVPSAFLRLSSAQSPRDTGLLTVKSNDGG
;
A
#
# COMPACT_ATOMS: atom_id res chain seq x y z
N MET A 1 -1.72 42.37 -7.86
CA MET A 1 -2.63 42.63 -9.00
C MET A 1 -2.29 41.63 -10.08
N ALA A 2 -3.19 40.71 -10.43
CA ALA A 2 -3.01 39.81 -11.56
C ALA A 2 -4.39 39.48 -12.15
N ASP A 3 -4.58 40.04 -13.34
CA ASP A 3 -5.54 39.84 -14.42
C ASP A 3 -6.91 39.18 -14.15
N LYS A 4 -7.96 40.03 -14.17
CA LYS A 4 -9.38 39.66 -14.28
C LYS A 4 -9.81 39.64 -15.75
N THR A 5 -9.27 38.72 -16.52
CA THR A 5 -9.80 38.39 -17.86
C THR A 5 -10.16 36.91 -17.88
N GLN A 6 -11.31 36.57 -17.28
CA GLN A 6 -11.90 35.24 -17.32
C GLN A 6 -13.17 35.25 -18.14
N GLU A 7 -13.25 34.36 -19.13
CA GLU A 7 -14.49 34.05 -19.83
C GLU A 7 -15.50 33.41 -18.84
N PRO A 8 -16.76 33.86 -18.81
CA PRO A 8 -17.77 33.34 -17.92
C PRO A 8 -18.15 31.91 -18.34
N GLY A 9 -17.75 30.90 -17.54
CA GLY A 9 -18.09 29.49 -17.74
C GLY A 9 -16.89 28.52 -17.79
N GLY A 10 -15.66 29.03 -17.79
CA GLY A 10 -14.45 28.19 -17.78
C GLY A 10 -14.16 27.55 -16.42
N ILE A 11 -13.69 26.29 -16.44
CA ILE A 11 -13.20 25.59 -15.24
C ILE A 11 -11.92 26.29 -14.74
N HIS A 12 -11.88 26.67 -13.46
CA HIS A 12 -10.72 27.32 -12.87
C HIS A 12 -9.72 26.29 -12.33
N PHE A 13 -8.52 26.29 -12.90
CA PHE A 13 -7.41 25.44 -12.45
C PHE A 13 -6.38 26.25 -11.65
N PRO A 14 -6.30 26.08 -10.30
CA PRO A 14 -5.19 26.62 -9.53
C PRO A 14 -3.86 26.11 -10.07
N PHE A 15 -2.95 27.02 -10.39
CA PHE A 15 -1.63 26.71 -10.94
C PHE A 15 -0.56 27.56 -10.24
N PRO A 16 0.66 27.05 -10.00
CA PRO A 16 1.70 27.82 -9.28
C PRO A 16 2.17 29.09 -10.02
N PHE A 17 1.95 29.17 -11.32
CA PHE A 17 2.31 30.29 -12.20
C PHE A 17 1.28 30.41 -13.32
N THR A 18 1.44 31.36 -14.24
CA THR A 18 0.51 31.49 -15.38
C THR A 18 0.69 30.31 -16.34
N PRO A 19 -0.33 29.44 -16.52
CA PRO A 19 -0.19 28.25 -17.34
C PRO A 19 -0.15 28.59 -18.84
N TYR A 20 0.65 27.85 -19.59
CA TYR A 20 0.70 27.96 -21.05
C TYR A 20 -0.61 27.48 -21.67
N PRO A 21 -0.98 27.93 -22.89
CA PRO A 21 -2.18 27.49 -23.59
C PRO A 21 -2.31 25.96 -23.67
N ILE A 22 -1.23 25.28 -24.07
CA ILE A 22 -1.19 23.81 -24.15
C ILE A 22 -1.46 23.11 -22.81
N GLN A 23 -1.06 23.72 -21.69
CA GLN A 23 -1.32 23.20 -20.35
C GLN A 23 -2.80 23.38 -19.98
N LYS A 24 -3.41 24.52 -20.36
CA LYS A 24 -4.85 24.75 -20.16
C LYS A 24 -5.68 23.74 -20.95
N ASP A 25 -5.34 23.52 -22.22
CA ASP A 25 -6.02 22.56 -23.08
C ASP A 25 -5.90 21.13 -22.52
N PHE A 26 -4.70 20.75 -22.08
CA PHE A 26 -4.45 19.47 -21.43
C PHE A 26 -5.29 19.30 -20.15
N MET A 27 -5.30 20.30 -19.27
CA MET A 27 -6.07 20.26 -18.02
C MET A 27 -7.58 20.18 -18.27
N ALA A 28 -8.09 20.93 -19.25
CA ALA A 28 -9.50 20.92 -19.63
C ALA A 28 -9.92 19.55 -20.20
N ALA A 29 -9.12 18.99 -21.11
CA ALA A 29 -9.38 17.67 -21.68
C ALA A 29 -9.32 16.56 -20.61
N LEU A 30 -8.32 16.62 -19.73
CA LEU A 30 -8.21 15.70 -18.60
C LEU A 30 -9.45 15.75 -17.70
N TYR A 31 -9.87 16.95 -17.30
CA TYR A 31 -11.04 17.14 -16.44
C TYR A 31 -12.31 16.53 -17.07
N GLN A 32 -12.55 16.80 -18.36
CA GLN A 32 -13.73 16.27 -19.06
C GLN A 32 -13.73 14.74 -19.15
N VAL A 33 -12.56 14.13 -19.37
CA VAL A 33 -12.42 12.66 -19.39
C VAL A 33 -12.73 12.06 -18.03
N LEU A 34 -12.23 12.67 -16.96
CA LEU A 34 -12.48 12.22 -15.58
C LEU A 34 -13.97 12.36 -15.21
N GLU A 35 -14.58 13.50 -15.55
CA GLU A 35 -16.01 13.76 -15.31
C GLU A 35 -16.90 12.76 -16.07
N ALA A 36 -16.52 12.40 -17.30
CA ALA A 36 -17.25 11.43 -18.11
C ALA A 36 -17.00 9.96 -17.68
N GLY A 37 -16.09 9.70 -16.74
CA GLY A 37 -15.72 8.34 -16.34
C GLY A 37 -15.10 7.50 -17.47
N LYS A 38 -14.40 8.15 -18.41
CA LYS A 38 -13.83 7.51 -19.61
C LYS A 38 -12.33 7.27 -19.48
N ILE A 39 -11.79 6.48 -20.41
CA ILE A 39 -10.35 6.30 -20.58
C ILE A 39 -9.84 7.42 -21.51
N GLY A 40 -8.81 8.14 -21.06
CA GLY A 40 -8.10 9.13 -21.88
C GLY A 40 -6.66 8.71 -22.12
N ILE A 41 -6.19 8.86 -23.35
CA ILE A 41 -4.79 8.69 -23.73
C ILE A 41 -4.28 10.07 -24.12
N PHE A 42 -3.31 10.57 -23.36
CA PHE A 42 -2.77 11.91 -23.54
C PHE A 42 -1.31 11.85 -23.95
N GLU A 43 -0.98 12.53 -25.03
CA GLU A 43 0.39 12.75 -25.46
C GLU A 43 0.77 14.20 -25.16
N SER A 44 1.96 14.39 -24.60
CA SER A 44 2.50 15.71 -24.30
C SER A 44 4.02 15.70 -24.47
N PRO A 45 4.59 16.64 -25.25
CA PRO A 45 6.04 16.72 -25.43
C PRO A 45 6.78 16.93 -24.09
N THR A 46 7.98 16.39 -23.99
CA THR A 46 8.84 16.57 -22.82
C THR A 46 9.15 18.06 -22.58
N GLY A 47 9.15 18.49 -21.32
CA GLY A 47 9.48 19.86 -20.93
C GLY A 47 8.30 20.85 -20.93
N THR A 48 7.10 20.43 -21.33
CA THR A 48 5.88 21.27 -21.34
C THR A 48 5.15 21.34 -20.00
N GLY A 49 5.69 20.72 -18.93
CA GLY A 49 5.05 20.67 -17.61
C GLY A 49 3.88 19.68 -17.52
N LYS A 50 4.00 18.52 -18.19
CA LYS A 50 3.02 17.41 -18.17
C LYS A 50 2.62 17.03 -16.74
N SER A 51 3.59 16.78 -15.87
CA SER A 51 3.37 16.36 -14.49
C SER A 51 2.56 17.40 -13.69
N LEU A 52 2.94 18.68 -13.76
CA LEU A 52 2.21 19.76 -13.10
C LEU A 52 0.79 19.94 -13.66
N SER A 53 0.62 19.80 -14.98
CA SER A 53 -0.71 19.87 -15.63
C SER A 53 -1.60 18.70 -15.21
N LEU A 54 -1.05 17.48 -15.12
CA LEU A 54 -1.73 16.30 -14.57
C LEU A 54 -2.15 16.54 -13.11
N ILE A 55 -1.25 17.03 -12.26
CA ILE A 55 -1.53 17.33 -10.85
C ILE A 55 -2.66 18.34 -10.74
N CYS A 56 -2.53 19.49 -11.39
CA CYS A 56 -3.48 20.58 -11.23
C CYS A 56 -4.84 20.22 -11.85
N GLY A 57 -4.88 19.57 -13.02
CA GLY A 57 -6.12 19.12 -13.63
C GLY A 57 -6.85 18.06 -12.79
N ALA A 58 -6.14 17.02 -12.36
CA ALA A 58 -6.75 15.90 -11.64
C ALA A 58 -7.15 16.28 -10.20
N LEU A 59 -6.34 17.05 -9.48
CA LEU A 59 -6.68 17.50 -8.12
C LEU A 59 -7.79 18.56 -8.12
N SER A 60 -7.87 19.41 -9.16
CA SER A 60 -9.02 20.31 -9.33
C SER A 60 -10.30 19.51 -9.52
N TRP A 61 -10.28 18.51 -10.41
CA TRP A 61 -11.40 17.59 -10.61
C TRP A 61 -11.79 16.90 -9.31
N LEU A 62 -10.83 16.34 -8.56
CA LEU A 62 -11.12 15.63 -7.32
C LEU A 62 -11.79 16.53 -6.29
N ARG A 63 -11.29 17.76 -6.12
CA ARG A 63 -11.87 18.75 -5.20
C ARG A 63 -13.30 19.10 -5.59
N ASP A 64 -13.53 19.37 -6.87
CA ASP A 64 -14.86 19.73 -7.38
C ASP A 64 -15.83 18.55 -7.27
N PHE A 65 -15.36 17.33 -7.55
CA PHE A 65 -16.13 16.09 -7.40
C PHE A 65 -16.51 15.83 -5.94
N GLU A 66 -15.58 15.95 -5.01
CA GLU A 66 -15.85 15.85 -3.57
C GLU A 66 -16.81 16.94 -3.08
N GLN A 67 -16.74 18.15 -3.65
CA GLN A 67 -17.66 19.24 -3.33
C GLN A 67 -19.08 18.97 -3.85
N LYS A 68 -19.22 18.54 -5.11
CA LYS A 68 -20.50 18.14 -5.70
C LYS A 68 -21.14 17.01 -4.90
N LYS A 69 -20.36 15.98 -4.54
CA LYS A 69 -20.83 14.87 -3.71
C LYS A 69 -21.35 15.35 -2.36
N ARG A 70 -20.62 16.24 -1.67
CA ARG A 70 -21.05 16.84 -0.40
C ARG A 70 -22.33 17.67 -0.53
N GLN A 71 -22.47 18.43 -1.62
CA GLN A 71 -23.67 19.23 -1.87
C GLN A 71 -24.89 18.34 -2.12
N GLU A 72 -24.73 17.25 -2.87
CA GLU A 72 -25.81 16.28 -3.11
C GLU A 72 -26.22 15.57 -1.83
N GLU A 73 -25.24 15.11 -1.04
CA GLU A 73 -25.49 14.53 0.28
C GLU A 73 -26.24 15.52 1.19
N ALA A 74 -25.85 16.80 1.23
CA ALA A 74 -26.53 17.83 2.00
C ALA A 74 -27.98 18.07 1.53
N ARG A 75 -28.22 18.10 0.21
CA ARG A 75 -29.57 18.25 -0.37
C ARG A 75 -30.50 17.11 0.02
N LEU A 76 -30.00 15.86 0.01
CA LEU A 76 -30.78 14.70 0.43
C LEU A 76 -31.17 14.79 1.91
N LEU A 77 -30.27 15.28 2.77
CA LEU A 77 -30.56 15.49 4.20
C LEU A 77 -31.59 16.60 4.44
N GLU A 78 -31.49 17.71 3.69
CA GLU A 78 -32.47 18.81 3.76
C GLU A 78 -33.86 18.39 3.25
N ALA A 79 -33.92 17.55 2.22
CA ALA A 79 -35.17 16.99 1.69
C ALA A 79 -35.87 16.09 2.72
N GLU A 80 -35.14 15.29 3.51
CA GLU A 80 -35.72 14.49 4.59
C GLU A 80 -36.21 15.37 5.75
N ALA A 81 -35.42 16.38 6.15
CA ALA A 81 -35.79 17.29 7.24
C ALA A 81 -37.08 18.08 6.94
N THR A 82 -37.33 18.38 5.66
CA THR A 82 -38.56 19.04 5.19
C THR A 82 -39.73 18.07 4.98
N ALA A 83 -39.47 16.78 4.80
CA ALA A 83 -40.47 15.71 4.65
C ALA A 83 -40.94 15.08 5.98
N ALA A 84 -40.39 15.49 7.13
CA ALA A 84 -40.85 15.03 8.44
C ALA A 84 -42.34 15.40 8.67
N PRO A 85 -43.23 14.46 9.04
CA PRO A 85 -44.66 14.72 9.00
C PRO A 85 -45.11 15.67 10.11
N LEU A 86 -45.91 16.66 9.73
CA LEU A 86 -46.94 17.23 10.60
C LEU A 86 -47.78 16.09 11.17
N SER A 87 -47.48 15.69 12.39
CA SER A 87 -48.37 14.90 13.23
C SER A 87 -49.64 15.72 13.45
N ASN A 88 -50.70 15.42 12.70
CA ASN A 88 -52.04 15.57 13.23
C ASN A 88 -52.89 14.40 12.75
N GLY A 89 -53.14 13.49 13.68
CA GLY A 89 -54.05 12.39 13.49
C GLY A 89 -55.43 12.91 13.10
N LYS A 90 -55.95 12.38 12.00
CA LYS A 90 -57.37 12.21 11.73
C LYS A 90 -57.50 11.26 10.55
N ASP A 91 -57.80 10.01 10.88
CA ASP A 91 -58.30 9.02 9.93
C ASP A 91 -59.47 9.59 9.13
N PRO A 92 -59.49 9.48 7.78
CA PRO A 92 -60.72 9.51 7.04
C PRO A 92 -61.24 8.07 6.93
N LEU A 93 -62.29 7.81 7.69
CA LEU A 93 -63.16 6.65 7.58
C LEU A 93 -63.56 6.40 6.11
N LEU A 94 -63.43 5.14 5.71
CA LEU A 94 -63.96 4.57 4.47
C LEU A 94 -65.49 4.71 4.42
N LEU A 95 -66.02 5.19 3.30
CA LEU A 95 -67.40 4.93 2.88
C LEU A 95 -67.40 4.35 1.46
N PRO A 96 -68.09 3.22 1.21
CA PRO A 96 -68.10 2.56 -0.08
C PRO A 96 -69.23 3.10 -0.97
N LEU A 97 -68.92 3.43 -2.23
CA LEU A 97 -69.95 3.55 -3.27
C LEU A 97 -69.65 2.56 -4.39
N ALA A 98 -70.63 1.70 -4.63
CA ALA A 98 -70.57 0.56 -5.53
C ALA A 98 -70.91 0.91 -6.99
N SER A 99 -70.50 -0.01 -7.89
CA SER A 99 -70.96 -0.25 -9.28
C SER A 99 -70.42 0.73 -10.34
N GLN A 100 -69.93 0.35 -11.53
CA GLN A 100 -70.00 -0.84 -12.39
C GLN A 100 -68.63 -0.93 -13.12
N GLY A 101 -67.94 -2.06 -13.30
CA GLY A 101 -68.31 -3.17 -14.19
C GLY A 101 -67.40 -3.21 -15.43
N THR A 102 -66.31 -4.01 -15.40
CA THR A 102 -65.77 -4.80 -16.54
C THR A 102 -64.57 -5.64 -16.07
N LEU A 103 -64.65 -6.96 -16.30
CA LEU A 103 -63.65 -7.96 -15.90
C LEU A 103 -62.44 -8.00 -16.85
N GLY A 104 -61.23 -7.96 -16.28
CA GLY A 104 -60.01 -8.53 -16.85
C GLY A 104 -59.49 -9.66 -15.93
N PRO A 105 -58.67 -10.61 -16.44
CA PRO A 105 -58.31 -11.84 -15.71
C PRO A 105 -57.36 -11.57 -14.53
N PRO A 106 -57.29 -12.46 -13.53
CA PRO A 106 -56.55 -12.22 -12.30
C PRO A 106 -55.05 -12.27 -12.57
N LYS A 107 -54.35 -11.16 -12.32
CA LYS A 107 -52.92 -11.21 -12.00
C LYS A 107 -52.79 -11.53 -10.52
N ASP A 108 -51.88 -12.45 -10.21
CA ASP A 108 -51.46 -12.88 -8.88
C ASP A 108 -51.39 -11.72 -7.87
N PRO A 109 -51.60 -11.97 -6.56
CA PRO A 109 -51.66 -10.91 -5.56
C PRO A 109 -50.29 -10.25 -5.47
N ALA A 110 -50.12 -9.15 -6.20
CA ALA A 110 -49.04 -8.22 -5.99
C ALA A 110 -49.07 -7.83 -4.51
N GLU A 111 -47.90 -7.89 -3.87
CA GLU A 111 -47.70 -7.39 -2.52
C GLU A 111 -48.44 -6.05 -2.36
N PRO A 112 -49.18 -5.84 -1.26
CA PRO A 112 -49.96 -4.63 -1.11
C PRO A 112 -49.09 -3.39 -1.33
N ASP A 113 -49.53 -2.46 -2.17
CA ASP A 113 -48.80 -1.24 -2.57
C ASP A 113 -48.27 -0.43 -1.36
N TRP A 114 -48.94 -0.53 -0.20
CA TRP A 114 -48.49 0.06 1.05
C TRP A 114 -47.24 -0.60 1.67
N VAL A 115 -47.04 -1.91 1.46
CA VAL A 115 -45.85 -2.66 1.93
C VAL A 115 -44.64 -2.22 1.14
N THR A 116 -44.77 -2.12 -0.19
CA THR A 116 -43.67 -1.66 -1.06
C THR A 116 -43.30 -0.20 -0.78
N GLN A 117 -44.29 0.68 -0.58
CA GLN A 117 -44.05 2.08 -0.19
C GLN A 117 -43.42 2.20 1.20
N PHE A 118 -43.82 1.36 2.16
CA PHE A 118 -43.21 1.32 3.49
C PHE A 118 -41.76 0.83 3.44
N VAL A 119 -41.47 -0.22 2.65
CA VAL A 119 -40.11 -0.72 2.43
C VAL A 119 -39.24 0.35 1.78
N GLN A 120 -39.71 1.02 0.72
CA GLN A 120 -38.99 2.13 0.08
C GLN A 120 -38.71 3.27 1.04
N LYS A 121 -39.73 3.72 1.80
CA LYS A 121 -39.57 4.80 2.77
C LYS A 121 -38.64 4.43 3.93
N LYS A 122 -38.63 3.15 4.33
CA LYS A 122 -37.67 2.63 5.31
C LYS A 122 -36.25 2.62 4.72
N GLU A 123 -36.08 2.15 3.49
CA GLU A 123 -34.78 2.16 2.79
C GLU A 123 -34.22 3.57 2.61
N GLU A 124 -35.08 4.55 2.28
CA GLU A 124 -34.73 5.97 2.20
C GLU A 124 -34.26 6.51 3.55
N ARG A 125 -35.00 6.20 4.63
CA ARG A 125 -34.62 6.60 5.98
C ARG A 125 -33.33 5.95 6.45
N ASP A 126 -33.17 4.64 6.21
CA ASP A 126 -31.95 3.90 6.53
C ASP A 126 -30.75 4.42 5.69
N LEU A 127 -30.98 4.88 4.46
CA LEU A 127 -29.95 5.56 3.66
C LEU A 127 -29.57 6.91 4.27
N VAL A 128 -30.54 7.73 4.66
CA VAL A 128 -30.29 9.04 5.26
C VAL A 128 -29.59 8.92 6.61
N ASP A 129 -30.01 8.00 7.47
CA ASP A 129 -29.37 7.77 8.77
C ASP A 129 -27.91 7.33 8.59
N ARG A 130 -27.62 6.46 7.60
CA ARG A 130 -26.23 6.13 7.21
C ARG A 130 -25.45 7.35 6.73
N LEU A 131 -26.04 8.22 5.91
CA LEU A 131 -25.40 9.45 5.44
C LEU A 131 -25.09 10.42 6.60
N LYS A 132 -25.98 10.54 7.59
CA LYS A 132 -25.76 11.36 8.80
C LYS A 132 -24.59 10.83 9.62
N GLU A 133 -24.55 9.52 9.88
CA GLU A 133 -23.44 8.89 10.57
C GLU A 133 -22.11 9.10 9.83
N GLU A 134 -22.13 8.97 8.50
CA GLU A 134 -20.97 9.20 7.66
C GLU A 134 -20.48 10.65 7.75
N GLN A 135 -21.38 11.64 7.70
CA GLN A 135 -21.01 13.05 7.86
C GLN A 135 -20.37 13.33 9.21
N VAL A 136 -20.91 12.78 10.30
CA VAL A 136 -20.35 12.94 11.64
C VAL A 136 -18.95 12.33 11.71
N ARG A 137 -18.76 11.12 11.14
CA ARG A 137 -17.44 10.46 11.08
C ARG A 137 -16.43 11.27 10.26
N ARG A 138 -16.84 11.77 9.09
CA ARG A 138 -16.01 12.62 8.23
C ARG A 138 -15.61 13.92 8.96
N ARG A 139 -16.54 14.59 9.65
CA ARG A 139 -16.26 15.82 10.42
C ARG A 139 -15.26 15.58 11.55
N LYS A 140 -15.50 14.57 12.40
CA LYS A 140 -14.57 14.19 13.49
C LYS A 140 -13.16 13.91 12.96
N ARG A 141 -13.06 13.31 11.78
CA ARG A 141 -11.79 13.00 11.12
C ARG A 141 -11.08 14.26 10.61
N GLU A 142 -11.81 15.18 10.00
CA GLU A 142 -11.26 16.48 9.56
C GLU A 142 -10.75 17.30 10.75
N GLU A 143 -11.52 17.36 11.84
CA GLU A 143 -11.12 18.02 13.10
C GLU A 143 -9.82 17.40 13.66
N ARG A 144 -9.74 16.06 13.74
CA ARG A 144 -8.53 15.36 14.17
C ARG A 144 -7.32 15.67 13.28
N LEU A 145 -7.49 15.66 11.96
CA LEU A 145 -6.41 15.99 11.03
C LEU A 145 -5.97 17.46 11.13
N GLN A 146 -6.91 18.40 11.36
CA GLN A 146 -6.59 19.80 11.59
C GLN A 146 -5.81 20.01 12.89
N GLN A 147 -6.21 19.32 13.96
CA GLN A 147 -5.49 19.37 15.23
C GLN A 147 -4.06 18.83 15.09
N ILE A 148 -3.88 17.72 14.37
CA ILE A 148 -2.55 17.16 14.13
C ILE A 148 -1.73 18.08 13.22
N ARG A 149 -2.34 18.72 12.20
CA ARG A 149 -1.68 19.77 11.40
C ARG A 149 -1.17 20.91 12.26
N HIS A 150 -2.00 21.41 13.18
CA HIS A 150 -1.63 22.47 14.10
C HIS A 150 -0.48 22.03 15.03
N ASN A 151 -0.60 20.87 15.66
CA ASN A 151 0.44 20.32 16.52
C ASN A 151 1.75 20.06 15.77
N ALA A 152 1.69 19.60 14.52
CA ALA A 152 2.86 19.42 13.68
C ALA A 152 3.55 20.76 13.38
N GLN A 153 2.79 21.81 13.04
CA GLN A 153 3.34 23.15 12.84
C GLN A 153 4.05 23.68 14.09
N LEU A 154 3.46 23.48 15.27
CA LEU A 154 4.08 23.84 16.55
C LEU A 154 5.37 23.05 16.80
N LYS A 155 5.37 21.72 16.55
CA LYS A 155 6.58 20.88 16.65
C LYS A 155 7.68 21.35 15.70
N TYR A 156 7.35 21.66 14.45
CA TYR A 156 8.32 22.18 13.48
C TYR A 156 8.88 23.54 13.89
N ALA A 157 8.03 24.45 14.39
CA ALA A 157 8.47 25.75 14.90
C ALA A 157 9.41 25.58 16.11
N ALA A 158 9.06 24.74 17.08
CA ALA A 158 9.90 24.44 18.23
C ALA A 158 11.21 23.73 17.87
N LYS A 159 11.22 22.90 16.82
CA LYS A 159 12.44 22.28 16.31
C LYS A 159 13.34 23.31 15.62
N ARG A 160 12.76 24.26 14.88
CA ARG A 160 13.51 25.32 14.21
C ARG A 160 14.13 26.28 15.23
N MET A 161 13.38 26.68 16.25
CA MET A 161 13.90 27.47 17.38
C MET A 161 15.09 26.75 18.05
N ARG A 162 14.97 25.46 18.37
CA ARG A 162 16.08 24.69 18.94
C ARG A 162 17.32 24.64 18.04
N GLN A 163 17.14 24.54 16.73
CA GLN A 163 18.26 24.55 15.79
C GLN A 163 18.92 25.93 15.69
N GLU A 164 18.12 26.99 15.70
CA GLU A 164 18.59 28.38 15.76
C GLU A 164 19.35 28.60 17.08
N ASP A 165 18.84 28.12 18.22
CA ASP A 165 19.50 28.18 19.52
C ASP A 165 20.85 27.42 19.52
N GLU A 166 20.87 26.17 19.05
CA GLU A 166 22.11 25.37 18.91
C GLU A 166 23.14 26.04 17.97
N GLU A 167 22.70 26.71 16.91
CA GLU A 167 23.58 27.45 15.99
C GLU A 167 24.13 28.72 16.65
N THR A 168 23.29 29.46 17.39
CA THR A 168 23.74 30.62 18.15
C THR A 168 24.74 30.24 19.25
N GLU A 169 24.51 29.13 19.95
CA GLU A 169 25.43 28.60 20.97
C GLU A 169 26.79 28.26 20.34
N ARG A 170 26.79 27.57 19.20
CA ARG A 170 28.03 27.28 18.45
C ARG A 170 28.77 28.53 17.99
N LEU A 171 28.07 29.57 17.56
CA LEU A 171 28.68 30.84 17.16
C LEU A 171 29.28 31.57 18.37
N LEU A 172 28.62 31.53 19.52
CA LEU A 172 29.12 32.09 20.77
C LEU A 172 30.37 31.34 21.26
N ASP A 173 30.38 30.02 21.16
CA ASP A 173 31.56 29.20 21.47
C ASP A 173 32.73 29.53 20.55
N LEU A 174 32.51 29.62 19.23
CA LEU A 174 33.55 30.04 18.28
C LEU A 174 34.09 31.44 18.59
N SER A 175 33.20 32.37 18.95
CA SER A 175 33.59 33.74 19.30
C SER A 175 34.38 33.77 20.62
N ARG A 176 34.06 32.91 21.58
CA ARG A 176 34.81 32.74 22.84
C ARG A 176 36.19 32.14 22.58
N GLU A 177 36.30 31.16 21.70
CA GLU A 177 37.58 30.56 21.28
C GLU A 177 38.47 31.57 20.55
N MET A 178 37.90 32.43 19.70
CA MET A 178 38.64 33.50 19.03
C MET A 178 39.15 34.58 19.99
N LEU A 179 38.37 34.91 21.02
CA LEU A 179 38.79 35.85 22.08
C LEU A 179 39.85 35.24 23.00
N ALA A 180 39.80 33.93 23.26
CA ALA A 180 40.81 33.21 24.05
C ALA A 180 42.14 33.02 23.30
N ALA A 181 42.14 32.97 21.97
CA ALA A 181 43.36 32.88 21.16
C ALA A 181 44.15 34.21 21.05
N GLY A 182 43.63 35.30 21.62
CA GLY A 182 44.16 36.66 21.49
C GLY A 182 44.52 37.33 22.81
N SER A 183 44.92 36.62 23.86
CA SER A 183 45.77 37.10 24.98
C SER A 183 45.73 36.09 26.14
N GLU A 184 46.89 35.82 26.74
CA GLU A 184 47.03 35.15 28.03
C GLU A 184 47.48 36.18 29.08
N PRO A 185 47.23 35.96 30.39
CA PRO A 185 45.93 35.68 31.00
C PRO A 185 45.72 36.59 32.23
N GLU A 186 44.48 36.88 32.64
CA GLU A 186 44.25 37.30 34.03
C GLU A 186 42.85 36.94 34.53
N GLN A 187 42.84 36.35 35.73
CA GLN A 187 41.67 35.92 36.49
C GLN A 187 40.90 37.14 36.99
N LEU A 188 39.57 37.04 37.09
CA LEU A 188 38.79 37.41 38.28
C LEU A 188 37.32 37.01 38.12
N ALA A 189 36.75 36.51 39.20
CA ALA A 189 35.38 36.05 39.35
C ALA A 189 34.41 37.22 39.62
N SER A 190 33.16 37.13 39.15
CA SER A 190 31.94 37.34 39.97
C SER A 190 30.69 37.08 39.13
N GLU A 191 29.88 36.15 39.62
CA GLU A 191 28.42 36.20 39.83
C GLU A 191 27.44 36.70 38.73
N GLU A 192 26.47 35.80 38.47
CA GLU A 192 25.04 36.02 38.23
C GLU A 192 24.58 36.56 36.87
N GLU A 193 24.11 35.64 36.01
CA GLU A 193 22.77 35.78 35.42
C GLU A 193 22.00 34.46 35.58
N GLU A 194 20.99 34.53 36.44
CA GLU A 194 19.92 33.58 36.69
C GLU A 194 19.06 33.44 35.41
N LEU A 195 19.35 32.42 34.59
CA LEU A 195 18.47 32.06 33.46
C LEU A 195 17.38 31.09 33.96
N VAL A 196 16.19 31.64 34.14
CA VAL A 196 14.95 30.91 34.45
C VAL A 196 14.70 29.82 33.40
N LEU A 197 14.94 28.56 33.75
CA LEU A 197 14.47 27.40 33.01
C LEU A 197 12.94 27.30 33.18
N ALA A 198 12.20 27.72 32.16
CA ALA A 198 10.79 27.46 32.04
C ALA A 198 10.53 25.94 31.96
N GLU A 199 9.88 25.44 33.01
CA GLU A 199 9.00 24.27 33.10
C GLU A 199 9.17 23.18 32.04
N TYR A 200 10.00 22.20 32.40
CA TYR A 200 9.96 20.85 31.86
C TYR A 200 8.75 20.12 32.46
N GLU A 201 7.57 20.24 31.85
CA GLU A 201 6.45 19.34 32.14
C GLU A 201 6.75 17.95 31.56
N SER A 202 7.46 17.15 32.37
CA SER A 202 7.60 15.72 32.17
C SER A 202 6.23 15.06 32.37
N ASP A 203 5.49 14.89 31.27
CA ASP A 203 4.21 14.20 31.23
C ASP A 203 4.42 12.67 31.35
N GLU A 204 4.97 12.23 32.49
CA GLU A 204 4.93 10.86 32.98
C GLU A 204 4.17 10.86 34.32
N GLU A 205 2.86 11.10 34.32
CA GLU A 205 1.96 10.50 35.32
C GLU A 205 0.47 10.66 34.95
N LYS A 206 -0.08 9.68 34.24
CA LYS A 206 -1.48 9.26 34.42
C LYS A 206 -1.68 7.80 33.99
N ARG A 207 -1.00 6.90 34.69
CA ARG A 207 -1.55 5.56 34.96
C ARG A 207 -2.57 5.68 36.09
N LYS A 208 -3.85 5.82 35.73
CA LYS A 208 -4.95 5.29 36.56
C LYS A 208 -5.93 4.58 35.64
N ALA A 209 -6.14 3.32 35.99
CA ALA A 209 -7.11 2.42 35.40
C ALA A 209 -8.53 2.95 35.65
N SER A 210 -9.31 3.03 34.58
CA SER A 210 -10.76 2.89 34.60
C SER A 210 -11.17 2.31 33.25
N GLY A 211 -12.11 1.36 33.28
CA GLY A 211 -12.42 0.38 32.24
C GLY A 211 -12.30 0.90 30.81
N ALA A 212 -11.50 0.18 30.02
CA ALA A 212 -11.66 0.21 28.58
C ALA A 212 -13.00 -0.47 28.29
N ASP A 213 -14.01 0.37 28.08
CA ASP A 213 -15.16 -0.02 27.28
C ASP A 213 -14.61 -0.64 26.00
N GLU A 214 -15.06 -1.87 25.74
CA GLU A 214 -14.79 -2.64 24.54
C GLU A 214 -15.52 -2.02 23.35
N ASP A 215 -15.21 -0.76 23.03
CA ASP A 215 -15.47 -0.21 21.70
C ASP A 215 -14.19 -0.41 20.88
N GLU A 216 -13.90 -1.69 20.59
CA GLU A 216 -13.03 -2.07 19.48
C GLU A 216 -13.80 -1.70 18.19
N ASP A 217 -13.87 -0.39 17.93
CA ASP A 217 -14.31 0.19 16.68
C ASP A 217 -13.26 -0.19 15.62
N ASP A 218 -13.30 -1.45 15.18
CA ASP A 218 -12.81 -1.95 13.90
C ASP A 218 -13.71 -1.35 12.79
N LEU A 219 -13.92 -0.02 12.85
CA LEU A 219 -14.59 0.76 11.83
C LEU A 219 -13.71 0.66 10.60
N GLU A 220 -14.07 -0.24 9.68
CA GLU A 220 -13.49 -0.28 8.34
C GLU A 220 -13.53 1.15 7.80
N GLU A 221 -12.37 1.82 7.77
CA GLU A 221 -12.29 3.19 7.32
C GLU A 221 -12.81 3.26 5.88
N GLU A 222 -13.89 4.02 5.71
CA GLU A 222 -14.57 4.05 4.44
C GLU A 222 -13.71 4.75 3.39
N HIS A 223 -13.64 4.14 2.21
CA HIS A 223 -12.77 4.61 1.14
C HIS A 223 -13.35 5.90 0.53
N VAL A 224 -12.68 7.03 0.76
CA VAL A 224 -12.92 8.26 -0.03
C VAL A 224 -12.61 8.05 -1.51
N THR A 225 -13.09 8.90 -2.41
CA THR A 225 -12.64 8.92 -3.82
C THR A 225 -11.17 9.29 -3.88
N LYS A 226 -10.38 8.54 -4.67
CA LYS A 226 -8.92 8.66 -4.73
C LYS A 226 -8.44 8.67 -6.16
N ILE A 227 -7.28 9.30 -6.32
CA ILE A 227 -6.44 9.20 -7.50
C ILE A 227 -5.25 8.31 -7.16
N TYR A 228 -5.08 7.23 -7.90
CA TYR A 228 -3.88 6.41 -7.90
C TYR A 228 -2.94 6.93 -8.99
N TYR A 229 -1.83 7.55 -8.59
CA TYR A 229 -0.77 7.93 -9.51
C TYR A 229 0.27 6.82 -9.55
N CYS A 230 0.61 6.38 -10.76
CA CYS A 230 1.61 5.36 -10.94
C CYS A 230 2.64 5.71 -12.01
N SER A 231 3.89 5.34 -11.72
CA SER A 231 5.06 5.57 -12.55
C SER A 231 5.99 4.37 -12.51
N ARG A 232 6.96 4.34 -13.44
CA ARG A 232 7.92 3.24 -13.59
C ARG A 232 8.94 3.17 -12.45
N THR A 233 9.52 4.31 -12.05
CA THR A 233 10.64 4.34 -11.09
C THR A 233 10.32 5.09 -9.81
N HIS A 234 11.02 4.72 -8.72
CA HIS A 234 10.94 5.44 -7.45
C HIS A 234 11.33 6.91 -7.56
N SER A 235 12.33 7.23 -8.39
CA SER A 235 12.77 8.61 -8.61
C SER A 235 11.69 9.47 -9.27
N GLN A 236 10.94 8.93 -10.22
CA GLN A 236 9.80 9.63 -10.84
C GLN A 236 8.67 9.85 -9.83
N LEU A 237 8.38 8.84 -8.99
CA LEU A 237 7.38 8.98 -7.92
C LEU A 237 7.80 10.07 -6.93
N ALA A 238 9.08 10.08 -6.50
CA ALA A 238 9.60 11.12 -5.63
C ALA A 238 9.50 12.51 -6.28
N GLN A 239 9.91 12.65 -7.55
CA GLN A 239 9.77 13.91 -8.29
C GLN A 239 8.31 14.40 -8.32
N PHE A 240 7.37 13.51 -8.64
CA PHE A 240 5.96 13.84 -8.65
C PHE A 240 5.47 14.34 -7.28
N VAL A 241 5.89 13.69 -6.19
CA VAL A 241 5.54 14.13 -4.82
C VAL A 241 6.08 15.54 -4.53
N HIS A 242 7.31 15.84 -4.93
CA HIS A 242 7.88 17.19 -4.78
C HIS A 242 7.12 18.24 -5.61
N GLU A 243 6.66 17.88 -6.81
CA GLU A 243 5.81 18.76 -7.61
C GLU A 243 4.44 19.00 -6.95
N VAL A 244 3.84 17.98 -6.33
CA VAL A 244 2.62 18.14 -5.52
C VAL A 244 2.87 19.07 -4.34
N GLN A 245 4.00 18.93 -3.63
CA GLN A 245 4.37 19.81 -2.52
C GLN A 245 4.49 21.29 -2.94
N ARG A 246 5.00 21.54 -4.15
CA ARG A 246 5.13 22.89 -4.74
C ARG A 246 3.84 23.42 -5.35
N SER A 247 2.85 22.56 -5.58
CA SER A 247 1.57 22.94 -6.16
C SER A 247 0.68 23.69 -5.16
N PRO A 248 -0.36 24.43 -5.62
CA PRO A 248 -1.36 25.02 -4.73
C PRO A 248 -2.08 24.02 -3.83
N PHE A 249 -1.99 22.72 -4.15
CA PHE A 249 -2.66 21.63 -3.44
C PHE A 249 -1.80 20.96 -2.37
N GLY A 250 -0.52 21.33 -2.24
CA GLY A 250 0.45 20.60 -1.41
C GLY A 250 0.12 20.52 0.08
N LYS A 251 -0.54 21.54 0.63
CA LYS A 251 -0.92 21.60 2.06
C LYS A 251 -2.22 20.84 2.38
N ASP A 252 -3.14 20.81 1.43
CA ASP A 252 -4.48 20.30 1.65
C ASP A 252 -4.63 18.83 1.25
N THR A 253 -3.85 18.39 0.26
CA THR A 253 -3.94 17.04 -0.31
C THR A 253 -3.40 15.99 0.65
N ARG A 254 -4.25 15.00 0.95
CA ARG A 254 -3.84 13.80 1.70
C ARG A 254 -3.13 12.82 0.76
N LEU A 255 -1.80 12.94 0.67
CA LEU A 255 -0.97 12.11 -0.19
C LEU A 255 -0.27 10.98 0.60
N VAL A 256 -0.29 9.77 0.06
CA VAL A 256 0.46 8.61 0.58
C VAL A 256 1.37 8.03 -0.50
N SER A 257 2.65 7.88 -0.19
CA SER A 257 3.62 7.21 -1.04
C SER A 257 3.77 5.74 -0.62
N LEU A 258 3.59 4.80 -1.55
CA LEU A 258 3.76 3.36 -1.31
C LEU A 258 5.10 2.87 -1.85
N GLY A 259 5.76 2.02 -1.05
CA GLY A 259 7.07 1.46 -1.38
C GLY A 259 7.23 0.01 -0.94
N SER A 260 8.37 -0.56 -1.30
CA SER A 260 8.77 -1.90 -0.88
C SER A 260 9.18 -1.90 0.60
N ARG A 261 9.27 -3.10 1.21
CA ARG A 261 9.85 -3.23 2.55
C ARG A 261 11.32 -2.81 2.59
N GLN A 262 12.06 -3.00 1.50
CA GLN A 262 13.46 -2.59 1.41
C GLN A 262 13.60 -1.07 1.57
N ASN A 263 12.67 -0.30 1.00
CA ASN A 263 12.72 1.16 1.03
C ASN A 263 12.14 1.73 2.34
N LEU A 264 11.06 1.13 2.88
CA LEU A 264 10.32 1.68 4.02
C LEU A 264 10.66 1.06 5.38
N CYS A 265 11.50 0.01 5.44
CA CYS A 265 11.84 -0.60 6.72
C CYS A 265 12.80 0.28 7.53
N VAL A 266 12.48 0.49 8.81
CA VAL A 266 13.32 1.22 9.78
C VAL A 266 14.04 0.29 10.76
N ASN A 267 13.76 -1.02 10.71
CA ASN A 267 14.40 -2.00 11.57
C ASN A 267 15.75 -2.42 10.99
N ASP A 268 16.83 -1.99 11.62
CA ASP A 268 18.20 -2.26 11.12
C ASP A 268 18.53 -3.75 11.06
N ASP A 269 17.98 -4.60 11.94
CA ASP A 269 18.20 -6.05 11.89
C ASP A 269 17.63 -6.69 10.62
N VAL A 270 16.55 -6.11 10.09
CA VAL A 270 15.94 -6.56 8.85
C VAL A 270 16.67 -5.95 7.65
N ARG A 271 17.01 -4.66 7.71
CA ARG A 271 17.69 -3.96 6.61
C ARG A 271 19.07 -4.52 6.30
N LYS A 272 19.82 -4.94 7.32
CA LYS A 272 21.17 -5.53 7.19
C LYS A 272 21.21 -6.84 6.37
N LEU A 273 20.06 -7.49 6.14
CA LEU A 273 19.99 -8.74 5.38
C LEU A 273 20.35 -8.56 3.89
N GLY A 274 20.26 -7.34 3.34
CA GLY A 274 20.68 -6.99 1.97
C GLY A 274 19.80 -7.54 0.84
N SER A 275 19.29 -8.77 0.98
CA SER A 275 18.39 -9.42 0.03
C SER A 275 16.92 -9.04 0.28
N VAL A 276 16.21 -8.66 -0.79
CA VAL A 276 14.78 -8.35 -0.78
C VAL A 276 13.94 -9.53 -0.27
N GLN A 277 14.30 -10.77 -0.66
CA GLN A 277 13.62 -11.97 -0.21
C GLN A 277 13.78 -12.16 1.31
N LEU A 278 15.02 -12.08 1.81
CA LEU A 278 15.29 -12.23 3.24
C LEU A 278 14.62 -11.14 4.08
N ILE A 279 14.59 -9.89 3.59
CA ILE A 279 13.86 -8.78 4.21
C ILE A 279 12.37 -9.11 4.34
N ASN A 280 11.75 -9.60 3.26
CA ASN A 280 10.34 -9.96 3.25
C ASN A 280 10.03 -11.09 4.23
N ASP A 281 10.80 -12.17 4.18
CA ASP A 281 10.60 -13.34 5.02
C ASP A 281 10.80 -13.00 6.51
N ARG A 282 11.89 -12.32 6.84
CA ARG A 282 12.16 -11.92 8.22
C ARG A 282 11.07 -10.98 8.76
N CYS A 283 10.59 -10.04 7.95
CA CYS A 283 9.52 -9.14 8.35
C CYS A 283 8.22 -9.90 8.67
N VAL A 284 7.82 -10.85 7.83
CA VAL A 284 6.62 -11.68 8.03
C VAL A 284 6.77 -12.60 9.25
N ASP A 285 7.96 -13.18 9.45
CA ASP A 285 8.24 -14.04 10.60
C ASP A 285 8.18 -13.27 11.94
N MET A 286 8.69 -12.03 11.96
CA MET A 286 8.59 -11.15 13.12
C MET A 286 7.13 -10.79 13.47
N GLN A 287 6.19 -10.83 12.52
CA GLN A 287 4.76 -10.62 12.80
C GLN A 287 4.09 -11.84 13.41
N ARG A 288 4.36 -13.02 12.85
CA ARG A 288 3.77 -14.29 13.30
C ARG A 288 4.14 -14.63 14.74
N SER A 289 5.34 -14.23 15.15
CA SER A 289 5.86 -14.42 16.50
C SER A 289 5.06 -13.66 17.58
N ARG A 290 4.27 -12.64 17.20
CA ARG A 290 3.34 -11.94 18.09
C ARG A 290 2.01 -12.68 18.26
N ARG A 291 1.48 -13.27 17.19
CA ARG A 291 0.21 -14.04 17.21
C ARG A 291 0.32 -15.38 17.96
N GLY A 292 1.49 -16.00 17.93
CA GLY A 292 1.75 -17.30 18.59
C GLY A 292 1.84 -17.27 20.12
N LYS A 293 1.78 -16.10 20.78
CA LYS A 293 1.77 -15.99 22.25
C LYS A 293 0.37 -15.98 22.89
N LYS A 294 -0.71 -15.87 22.11
CA LYS A 294 -2.09 -15.81 22.63
C LYS A 294 -2.80 -17.18 22.71
N SER A 295 -2.18 -18.28 22.28
CA SER A 295 -2.79 -19.62 22.35
C SER A 295 -1.77 -20.66 22.80
N ILE A 296 -2.14 -21.50 23.76
CA ILE A 296 -1.35 -22.57 24.41
C ILE A 296 -0.59 -22.07 25.64
N ALA A 297 -1.35 -21.69 26.67
CA ALA A 297 -0.96 -21.88 28.06
C ALA A 297 -1.56 -23.22 28.52
N GLU A 298 -0.97 -24.34 28.12
CA GLU A 298 -1.22 -25.62 28.80
C GLU A 298 -0.02 -26.56 28.62
N GLU A 299 0.59 -26.85 29.76
CA GLU A 299 1.51 -27.93 30.14
C GLU A 299 2.31 -28.70 29.06
N ALA A 300 3.64 -28.48 29.00
CA ALA A 300 4.62 -29.57 28.82
C ALA A 300 6.10 -29.11 28.96
N LYS A 301 6.75 -29.60 30.03
CA LYS A 301 8.17 -29.95 30.29
C LYS A 301 9.32 -29.22 29.54
N PRO A 302 10.44 -28.92 30.24
CA PRO A 302 11.55 -28.15 29.68
C PRO A 302 12.40 -29.01 28.75
N ARG A 303 12.27 -28.83 27.43
CA ARG A 303 13.28 -29.31 26.48
C ARG A 303 14.28 -28.19 26.22
N ARG A 304 15.50 -28.37 26.74
CA ARG A 304 16.71 -27.61 26.39
C ARG A 304 16.98 -27.73 24.88
N ARG A 305 16.40 -26.85 24.08
CA ARG A 305 16.90 -26.47 22.75
C ARG A 305 17.07 -24.97 22.78
N LYS A 306 18.25 -24.50 22.37
CA LYS A 306 18.61 -23.09 22.22
C LYS A 306 17.59 -22.44 21.29
N GLN A 307 16.51 -21.91 21.88
CA GLN A 307 15.40 -21.31 21.16
C GLN A 307 15.85 -19.88 20.86
N GLU A 308 16.31 -19.62 19.64
CA GLU A 308 16.47 -18.25 19.17
C GLU A 308 15.17 -17.53 19.48
N GLN A 309 15.24 -16.54 20.37
CA GLN A 309 14.07 -15.77 20.77
C GLN A 309 13.52 -15.11 19.53
N ARG A 310 12.38 -15.61 19.04
CA ARG A 310 11.63 -14.99 17.96
C ARG A 310 11.03 -13.70 18.49
N THR A 311 11.81 -12.63 18.41
CA THR A 311 11.39 -11.30 18.83
C THR A 311 10.41 -10.72 17.81
N ALA A 312 9.30 -10.18 18.33
CA ALA A 312 8.37 -9.44 17.50
C ALA A 312 9.03 -8.14 17.01
N CYS A 313 8.59 -7.63 15.85
CA CYS A 313 9.12 -6.36 15.36
C CYS A 313 8.76 -5.21 16.33
N PRO A 314 9.73 -4.44 16.85
CA PRO A 314 9.47 -3.37 17.82
C PRO A 314 8.69 -2.20 17.22
N PHE A 315 8.73 -2.04 15.90
CA PHE A 315 8.05 -0.98 15.15
C PHE A 315 6.62 -1.37 14.72
N TYR A 316 6.18 -2.60 15.00
CA TYR A 316 4.85 -3.10 14.63
C TYR A 316 3.92 -3.15 15.85
N SER A 317 3.55 -1.98 16.36
CA SER A 317 2.52 -1.79 17.39
C SER A 317 1.32 -1.06 16.81
N HIS A 318 0.10 -1.52 17.15
CA HIS A 318 -1.13 -0.99 16.57
C HIS A 318 -1.34 0.50 16.88
N GLU A 319 -1.20 0.88 18.16
CA GLU A 319 -1.32 2.26 18.63
C GLU A 319 -0.37 3.23 17.90
N ARG A 320 0.92 2.90 17.80
CA ARG A 320 1.89 3.76 17.10
C ARG A 320 1.66 3.79 15.59
N LEU A 321 1.11 2.72 15.02
CA LEU A 321 0.73 2.70 13.61
C LEU A 321 -0.46 3.61 13.33
N GLN A 322 -1.44 3.69 14.24
CA GLN A 322 -2.55 4.64 14.12
C GLN A 322 -2.08 6.09 14.22
N LEU A 323 -1.15 6.40 15.14
CA LEU A 323 -0.56 7.74 15.23
C LEU A 323 0.22 8.10 13.95
N LEU A 324 1.06 7.17 13.48
CA LEU A 324 1.82 7.38 12.25
C LEU A 324 0.88 7.55 11.04
N ARG A 325 -0.21 6.80 10.95
CA ARG A 325 -1.22 6.95 9.89
C ARG A 325 -1.69 8.40 9.77
N ASP A 326 -2.05 9.00 10.89
CA ASP A 326 -2.57 10.37 10.88
C ASP A 326 -1.47 11.39 10.53
N GLU A 327 -0.26 11.21 11.05
CA GLU A 327 0.89 12.07 10.69
C GLU A 327 1.28 11.96 9.22
N VAL A 328 1.11 10.79 8.60
CA VAL A 328 1.32 10.60 7.17
C VAL A 328 0.36 11.47 6.36
N LEU A 329 -0.92 11.58 6.76
CA LEU A 329 -1.98 12.29 6.03
C LEU A 329 -1.91 13.83 6.15
N VAL A 330 -1.14 14.36 7.10
CA VAL A 330 -1.03 15.80 7.39
C VAL A 330 -0.45 16.61 6.23
N GLY A 331 0.39 16.00 5.40
CA GLY A 331 0.98 16.64 4.23
C GLY A 331 1.72 15.64 3.33
N ALA A 332 1.93 16.02 2.08
CA ALA A 332 2.57 15.17 1.09
C ALA A 332 4.01 14.83 1.48
N LYS A 333 4.33 13.53 1.58
CA LYS A 333 5.65 13.02 1.94
C LYS A 333 6.13 12.00 0.91
N ASP A 334 7.38 12.11 0.49
CA ASP A 334 8.04 11.07 -0.30
C ASP A 334 8.45 9.88 0.59
N ILE A 335 9.10 8.87 0.01
CA ILE A 335 9.43 7.64 0.75
C ILE A 335 10.51 7.89 1.79
N GLU A 336 11.49 8.75 1.49
CA GLU A 336 12.57 9.15 2.37
C GLU A 336 12.04 9.92 3.59
N GLN A 337 11.12 10.86 3.38
CA GLN A 337 10.41 11.61 4.41
C GLN A 337 9.53 10.69 5.27
N LEU A 338 8.87 9.69 4.67
CA LEU A 338 8.11 8.69 5.42
C LEU A 338 9.00 7.81 6.32
N VAL A 339 10.21 7.47 5.85
CA VAL A 339 11.19 6.73 6.65
C VAL A 339 11.68 7.56 7.83
N ALA A 340 11.97 8.85 7.61
CA ALA A 340 12.35 9.77 8.69
C ALA A 340 11.23 9.89 9.73
N LEU A 341 9.99 10.07 9.28
CA LEU A 341 8.81 10.16 10.14
C LEU A 341 8.62 8.89 10.99
N GLY A 342 8.73 7.69 10.39
CA GLY A 342 8.58 6.45 11.18
C GLY A 342 9.72 6.20 12.16
N LYS A 343 10.93 6.70 11.89
CA LYS A 343 12.03 6.68 12.88
C LYS A 343 11.70 7.57 14.07
N GLU A 344 11.23 8.78 13.82
CA GLU A 344 10.82 9.74 14.86
C GLU A 344 9.65 9.19 15.69
N ALA A 345 8.60 8.67 15.03
CA ALA A 345 7.43 8.08 15.68
C ALA A 345 7.67 6.69 16.29
N ARG A 346 8.87 6.10 16.12
CA ARG A 346 9.19 4.70 16.49
C ARG A 346 8.12 3.70 16.03
N ALA A 347 7.68 3.86 14.78
CA ALA A 347 6.60 3.11 14.13
C ALA A 347 7.03 2.65 12.74
N CYS A 348 6.39 1.61 12.19
CA CYS A 348 6.78 1.05 10.88
C CYS A 348 6.17 1.85 9.71
N PRO A 349 6.97 2.56 8.88
CA PRO A 349 6.45 3.32 7.73
C PRO A 349 5.72 2.44 6.71
N TYR A 350 6.23 1.22 6.48
CA TYR A 350 5.64 0.29 5.51
C TYR A 350 4.18 -0.07 5.82
N TYR A 351 3.87 -0.32 7.11
CA TYR A 351 2.49 -0.60 7.51
C TYR A 351 1.71 0.68 7.77
N GLY A 352 2.32 1.72 8.34
CA GLY A 352 1.65 3.01 8.60
C GLY A 352 1.12 3.66 7.32
N SER A 353 1.92 3.68 6.24
CA SER A 353 1.47 4.17 4.92
C SER A 353 0.28 3.37 4.37
N ARG A 354 0.25 2.05 4.58
CA ARG A 354 -0.86 1.20 4.14
C ARG A 354 -2.14 1.45 4.94
N PHE A 355 -2.03 1.65 6.26
CA PHE A 355 -3.17 2.06 7.08
C PHE A 355 -3.71 3.43 6.69
N ALA A 356 -2.89 4.30 6.08
CA ALA A 356 -3.32 5.62 5.60
C ALA A 356 -4.02 5.57 4.24
N ILE A 357 -4.01 4.43 3.52
CA ILE A 357 -4.59 4.32 2.18
C ILE A 357 -6.09 4.67 2.16
N PRO A 358 -6.97 4.09 3.02
CA PRO A 358 -8.41 4.36 2.95
C PRO A 358 -8.74 5.85 3.09
N ALA A 359 -7.91 6.53 3.86
CA ALA A 359 -7.99 7.95 4.18
C ALA A 359 -7.39 8.89 3.12
N ALA A 360 -6.48 8.42 2.28
CA ALA A 360 -5.74 9.23 1.31
C ALA A 360 -6.61 9.68 0.12
N GLN A 361 -6.32 10.86 -0.43
CA GLN A 361 -6.89 11.37 -1.68
C GLN A 361 -6.02 11.03 -2.89
N LEU A 362 -4.70 11.05 -2.69
CA LEU A 362 -3.71 10.77 -3.72
C LEU A 362 -2.77 9.67 -3.22
N VAL A 363 -2.74 8.55 -3.92
CA VAL A 363 -1.84 7.43 -3.60
C VAL A 363 -0.83 7.29 -4.73
N VAL A 364 0.44 7.43 -4.39
CA VAL A 364 1.57 7.36 -5.34
C VAL A 364 2.22 5.99 -5.21
N LEU A 365 2.29 5.22 -6.29
CA LEU A 365 2.79 3.85 -6.26
C LEU A 365 3.45 3.37 -7.56
N PRO A 366 4.34 2.36 -7.51
CA PRO A 366 4.88 1.74 -8.72
C PRO A 366 3.81 1.01 -9.53
N TYR A 367 3.96 0.96 -10.86
CA TYR A 367 3.06 0.20 -11.75
C TYR A 367 2.79 -1.22 -11.29
N GLN A 368 3.83 -1.91 -10.80
CA GLN A 368 3.76 -3.31 -10.44
C GLN A 368 2.77 -3.55 -9.30
N MET A 369 2.56 -2.55 -8.43
CA MET A 369 1.59 -2.65 -7.34
C MET A 369 0.14 -2.50 -7.82
N VAL A 370 -0.11 -1.79 -8.92
CA VAL A 370 -1.44 -1.70 -9.54
C VAL A 370 -1.70 -2.95 -10.40
N LEU A 371 -0.74 -3.36 -11.21
CA LEU A 371 -0.95 -4.38 -12.25
C LEU A 371 -0.94 -5.81 -11.69
N HIS A 372 -0.12 -6.09 -10.67
CA HIS A 372 -0.05 -7.42 -10.06
C HIS A 372 -1.16 -7.60 -9.00
N ALA A 373 -2.14 -8.45 -9.29
CA ALA A 373 -3.34 -8.63 -8.47
C ALA A 373 -3.05 -8.99 -7.00
N ALA A 374 -2.12 -9.92 -6.74
CA ALA A 374 -1.79 -10.31 -5.37
C ALA A 374 -1.12 -9.18 -4.57
N THR A 375 -0.28 -8.38 -5.23
CA THR A 375 0.36 -7.21 -4.58
C THR A 375 -0.67 -6.14 -4.27
N ARG A 376 -1.58 -5.88 -5.21
CA ARG A 376 -2.68 -4.92 -5.08
C ARG A 376 -3.58 -5.27 -3.89
N GLN A 377 -4.03 -6.52 -3.81
CA GLN A 377 -4.85 -7.03 -2.70
C GLN A 377 -4.10 -6.96 -1.36
N ALA A 378 -2.84 -7.40 -1.33
CA ALA A 378 -2.03 -7.35 -0.11
C ALA A 378 -1.75 -5.92 0.37
N ALA A 379 -1.80 -4.93 -0.52
CA ALA A 379 -1.65 -3.51 -0.18
C ALA A 379 -2.98 -2.85 0.24
N GLY A 380 -4.14 -3.50 0.09
CA GLY A 380 -5.44 -2.90 0.38
C GLY A 380 -5.92 -1.91 -0.70
N ILE A 381 -5.40 -2.03 -1.92
CA ILE A 381 -5.77 -1.14 -3.03
C ILE A 381 -7.07 -1.64 -3.68
N ARG A 382 -8.10 -0.78 -3.67
CA ARG A 382 -9.40 -1.01 -4.32
C ARG A 382 -9.53 -0.02 -5.48
N LEU A 383 -9.66 -0.50 -6.71
CA LEU A 383 -9.71 0.36 -7.91
C LEU A 383 -11.14 0.73 -8.34
N GLN A 384 -12.15 0.04 -7.80
CA GLN A 384 -13.54 0.29 -8.18
C GLN A 384 -13.99 1.70 -7.76
N GLY A 385 -14.51 2.46 -8.72
CA GLY A 385 -14.93 3.85 -8.51
C GLY A 385 -13.79 4.82 -8.22
N GLN A 386 -12.55 4.48 -8.58
CA GLN A 386 -11.35 5.29 -8.35
C GLN A 386 -10.70 5.70 -9.69
N VAL A 387 -9.91 6.77 -9.67
CA VAL A 387 -9.16 7.24 -10.83
C VAL A 387 -7.75 6.67 -10.81
N VAL A 388 -7.25 6.19 -11.95
CA VAL A 388 -5.87 5.72 -12.10
C VAL A 388 -5.17 6.55 -13.17
N LEU A 389 -4.08 7.21 -12.80
CA LEU A 389 -3.20 7.95 -13.68
C LEU A 389 -1.92 7.15 -13.89
N VAL A 390 -1.64 6.79 -15.14
CA VAL A 390 -0.43 6.07 -15.55
C VAL A 390 0.47 7.06 -16.28
N ASP A 391 1.49 7.56 -15.59
CA ASP A 391 2.51 8.40 -16.22
C ASP A 391 3.60 7.53 -16.83
N GLU A 392 4.22 7.90 -17.95
CA GLU A 392 5.23 7.12 -18.71
C GLU A 392 4.76 5.75 -19.25
N ALA A 393 3.49 5.66 -19.62
CA ALA A 393 2.81 4.42 -20.04
C ALA A 393 3.41 3.69 -21.26
N HIS A 394 4.41 4.25 -21.95
CA HIS A 394 5.10 3.58 -23.06
C HIS A 394 5.80 2.27 -22.64
N ASN A 395 6.18 2.14 -21.35
CA ASN A 395 6.82 0.93 -20.82
C ASN A 395 5.82 -0.08 -20.23
N LEU A 396 4.52 0.16 -20.35
CA LEU A 396 3.51 -0.64 -19.67
C LEU A 396 3.54 -2.10 -20.12
N MET A 397 3.66 -2.35 -21.43
CA MET A 397 3.68 -3.69 -22.01
C MET A 397 4.90 -4.49 -21.58
N ASP A 398 6.09 -3.88 -21.58
CA ASP A 398 7.32 -4.51 -21.10
C ASP A 398 7.22 -4.85 -19.61
N THR A 399 6.60 -3.96 -18.83
CA THR A 399 6.42 -4.13 -17.39
C THR A 399 5.44 -5.28 -17.08
N ILE A 400 4.35 -5.40 -17.86
CA ILE A 400 3.40 -6.53 -17.76
C ILE A 400 4.09 -7.83 -18.15
N THR A 401 4.82 -7.84 -19.27
CA THR A 401 5.56 -9.01 -19.75
C THR A 401 6.57 -9.46 -18.70
N GLY A 402 7.34 -8.53 -18.13
CA GLY A 402 8.29 -8.77 -17.05
C GLY A 402 7.66 -9.34 -15.78
N MET A 403 6.44 -8.92 -15.42
CA MET A 403 5.71 -9.44 -14.25
C MET A 403 5.21 -10.87 -14.41
N HIS A 404 4.95 -11.30 -15.65
CA HIS A 404 4.45 -12.63 -15.98
C HIS A 404 5.54 -13.55 -16.55
N SER A 405 6.74 -13.05 -16.78
CA SER A 405 7.93 -13.82 -17.14
C SER A 405 8.74 -14.22 -15.90
N VAL A 406 9.30 -15.42 -15.91
CA VAL A 406 10.28 -15.87 -14.91
C VAL A 406 11.48 -16.43 -15.63
N GLU A 407 12.66 -15.98 -15.24
CA GLU A 407 13.93 -16.54 -15.69
C GLU A 407 14.47 -17.49 -14.62
N VAL A 408 14.89 -18.68 -15.05
CA VAL A 408 15.50 -19.68 -14.17
C VAL A 408 16.88 -20.03 -14.71
N SER A 409 17.91 -19.78 -13.91
CA SER A 409 19.29 -20.08 -14.30
C SER A 409 19.68 -21.52 -13.97
N GLY A 410 20.65 -22.06 -14.72
CA GLY A 410 21.25 -23.37 -14.40
C GLY A 410 21.85 -23.44 -13.00
N SER A 411 22.42 -22.32 -12.51
CA SER A 411 22.95 -22.23 -11.15
C SER A 411 21.87 -22.34 -10.08
N GLN A 412 20.70 -21.73 -10.28
CA GLN A 412 19.54 -21.86 -9.41
C GLN A 412 19.03 -23.30 -9.38
N LEU A 413 18.94 -23.97 -10.53
CA LEU A 413 18.51 -25.37 -10.62
C LEU A 413 19.46 -26.32 -9.88
N CYS A 414 20.78 -26.14 -10.07
CA CYS A 414 21.79 -26.94 -9.39
C CYS A 414 21.76 -26.71 -7.87
N GLN A 415 21.58 -25.46 -7.43
CA GLN A 415 21.45 -25.12 -6.02
C GLN A 415 20.19 -25.75 -5.42
N ALA A 416 19.04 -25.65 -6.09
CA ALA A 416 17.79 -26.26 -5.67
C ALA A 416 17.90 -27.79 -5.57
N HIS A 417 18.56 -28.43 -6.55
CA HIS A 417 18.83 -29.87 -6.53
C HIS A 417 19.66 -30.26 -5.30
N SER A 418 20.79 -29.57 -5.07
CA SER A 418 21.67 -29.82 -3.93
C SER A 418 20.95 -29.64 -2.58
N GLN A 419 20.18 -28.56 -2.42
CA GLN A 419 19.43 -28.28 -1.21
C GLN A 419 18.33 -29.32 -0.94
N LEU A 420 17.61 -29.73 -1.98
CA LEU A 420 16.56 -30.76 -1.86
C LEU A 420 17.14 -32.15 -1.58
N LEU A 421 18.30 -32.47 -2.15
CA LEU A 421 19.03 -33.71 -1.90
C LEU A 421 19.45 -33.79 -0.42
N GLN A 422 20.08 -32.75 0.10
CA GLN A 422 20.46 -32.66 1.51
C GLN A 422 19.24 -32.75 2.44
N TYR A 423 18.12 -32.14 2.06
CA TYR A 423 16.86 -32.26 2.81
C TYR A 423 16.38 -33.71 2.84
N MET A 424 16.39 -34.40 1.69
CA MET A 424 15.98 -35.80 1.57
C MET A 424 16.90 -36.72 2.38
N GLU A 425 18.22 -36.51 2.35
CA GLU A 425 19.19 -37.30 3.12
C GLU A 425 18.98 -37.12 4.62
N ARG A 426 18.76 -35.87 5.06
CA ARG A 426 18.59 -35.55 6.48
C ARG A 426 17.25 -36.01 7.05
N TYR A 427 16.17 -35.86 6.30
CA TYR A 427 14.80 -36.07 6.78
C TYR A 427 14.08 -37.27 6.15
N GLY A 428 14.69 -37.97 5.20
CA GLY A 428 14.06 -39.03 4.41
C GLY A 428 13.39 -40.11 5.25
N LYS A 429 14.03 -40.55 6.33
CA LYS A 429 13.47 -41.55 7.27
C LYS A 429 12.22 -41.08 8.01
N ARG A 430 11.96 -39.77 8.07
CA ARG A 430 10.81 -39.16 8.75
C ARG A 430 9.66 -38.83 7.80
N LEU A 431 9.86 -38.99 6.49
CA LEU A 431 8.87 -38.65 5.47
C LEU A 431 7.99 -39.87 5.16
N LYS A 432 6.72 -39.59 4.86
CA LYS A 432 5.82 -40.61 4.30
C LYS A 432 6.35 -41.05 2.92
N ALA A 433 6.16 -42.33 2.58
CA ALA A 433 6.59 -42.87 1.28
C ALA A 433 6.11 -42.04 0.08
N LYS A 434 4.85 -41.54 0.13
CA LYS A 434 4.29 -40.65 -0.90
C LYS A 434 5.05 -39.32 -1.03
N ASN A 435 5.45 -38.70 0.07
CA ASN A 435 6.23 -37.45 0.05
C ASN A 435 7.64 -37.71 -0.48
N LEU A 436 8.26 -38.83 -0.07
CA LEU A 436 9.58 -39.22 -0.54
C LEU A 436 9.58 -39.47 -2.06
N MET A 437 8.53 -40.12 -2.58
CA MET A 437 8.34 -40.33 -4.02
C MET A 437 8.32 -38.99 -4.77
N TYR A 438 7.51 -38.02 -4.33
CA TYR A 438 7.47 -36.70 -4.98
C TYR A 438 8.78 -35.93 -4.88
N ILE A 439 9.49 -36.00 -3.75
CA ILE A 439 10.82 -35.37 -3.61
C ILE A 439 11.81 -35.98 -4.60
N LYS A 440 11.85 -37.32 -4.72
CA LYS A 440 12.68 -38.00 -5.73
C LYS A 440 12.30 -37.60 -7.16
N GLN A 441 11.01 -37.44 -7.43
CA GLN A 441 10.51 -36.99 -8.72
C GLN A 441 10.96 -35.54 -9.02
N ILE A 442 10.92 -34.64 -8.05
CA ILE A 442 11.43 -33.26 -8.21
C ILE A 442 12.94 -33.25 -8.43
N LEU A 443 13.71 -34.06 -7.69
CA LEU A 443 15.15 -34.20 -7.91
C LEU A 443 15.46 -34.64 -9.35
N TYR A 444 14.74 -35.64 -9.86
CA TYR A 444 14.87 -36.10 -11.24
C TYR A 444 14.55 -34.99 -12.25
N LEU A 445 13.47 -34.22 -12.03
CA LEU A 445 13.12 -33.08 -12.88
C LEU A 445 14.22 -32.01 -12.91
N LEU A 446 14.76 -31.66 -11.75
CA LEU A 446 15.86 -30.68 -11.65
C LEU A 446 17.12 -31.16 -12.37
N GLU A 447 17.46 -32.45 -12.24
CA GLU A 447 18.58 -33.06 -12.98
C GLU A 447 18.37 -32.98 -14.49
N LYS A 448 17.17 -33.29 -14.99
CA LYS A 448 16.84 -33.18 -16.42
C LYS A 448 16.86 -31.74 -16.93
N PHE A 449 16.37 -30.78 -16.16
CA PHE A 449 16.43 -29.37 -16.55
C PHE A 449 17.86 -28.85 -16.64
N VAL A 450 18.72 -29.23 -15.70
CA VAL A 450 20.15 -28.90 -15.76
C VAL A 450 20.82 -29.53 -16.98
N ALA A 451 20.49 -30.79 -17.29
CA ALA A 451 21.01 -31.48 -18.47
C ALA A 451 20.59 -30.80 -19.79
N VAL A 452 19.34 -30.31 -19.90
CA VAL A 452 18.88 -29.55 -21.09
C VAL A 452 19.64 -28.25 -21.27
N LEU A 453 20.09 -27.61 -20.19
CA LEU A 453 20.93 -26.41 -20.26
C LEU A 453 22.41 -26.73 -20.59
N GLY A 454 22.79 -28.02 -20.68
CA GLY A 454 24.16 -28.48 -20.90
C GLY A 454 25.00 -28.60 -19.63
N GLY A 455 24.39 -28.41 -18.45
CA GLY A 455 25.06 -28.47 -17.16
C GLY A 455 25.05 -29.86 -16.51
N ASN A 456 25.69 -29.99 -15.35
CA ASN A 456 25.69 -31.22 -14.56
C ASN A 456 25.48 -30.92 -13.06
N VAL A 457 24.45 -31.52 -12.45
CA VAL A 457 24.12 -31.33 -11.03
C VAL A 457 25.21 -31.79 -10.05
N LYS A 458 26.15 -32.64 -10.50
CA LYS A 458 27.28 -33.12 -9.69
C LYS A 458 28.48 -32.18 -9.69
N GLN A 459 28.48 -31.17 -10.56
CA GLN A 459 29.55 -30.18 -10.66
C GLN A 459 29.16 -28.89 -9.95
N ASN A 460 30.16 -28.14 -9.46
CA ASN A 460 29.91 -26.86 -8.82
C ASN A 460 29.25 -25.91 -9.84
N PRO A 461 28.11 -25.28 -9.51
CA PRO A 461 27.42 -24.33 -10.40
C PRO A 461 28.33 -23.24 -10.98
N ASN A 462 29.36 -22.83 -10.23
CA ASN A 462 30.26 -21.74 -10.62
C ASN A 462 31.43 -22.19 -11.51
N THR A 463 31.57 -23.49 -11.78
CA THR A 463 32.68 -24.07 -12.56
C THR A 463 32.20 -24.91 -13.73
N GLN A 464 30.95 -24.75 -14.17
CA GLN A 464 30.41 -25.48 -15.31
C GLN A 464 30.92 -24.86 -16.61
N SER A 465 31.47 -25.68 -17.50
CA SER A 465 31.81 -25.29 -18.88
C SER A 465 30.76 -25.87 -19.83
N LEU A 466 30.11 -25.03 -20.63
CA LEU A 466 29.13 -25.49 -21.60
C LEU A 466 29.86 -25.84 -22.90
N SER A 467 29.39 -26.89 -23.57
CA SER A 467 29.97 -27.32 -24.85
C SER A 467 29.37 -26.59 -26.05
N GLN A 468 28.18 -26.00 -25.90
CA GLN A 468 27.47 -25.22 -26.91
C GLN A 468 26.71 -24.06 -26.25
N ALA A 469 27.12 -22.83 -26.55
CA ALA A 469 26.37 -21.63 -26.22
C ALA A 469 25.38 -21.30 -27.35
N GLY A 470 24.15 -20.93 -27.00
CA GLY A 470 23.08 -20.65 -27.96
C GLY A 470 21.77 -20.24 -27.29
N THR A 471 20.91 -19.57 -28.05
CA THR A 471 19.52 -19.28 -27.64
C THR A 471 18.58 -20.04 -28.56
N GLU A 472 17.72 -20.86 -27.98
CA GLU A 472 16.73 -21.66 -28.69
C GLU A 472 15.33 -21.37 -28.14
N LEU A 473 14.38 -21.13 -29.04
CA LEU A 473 12.98 -21.01 -28.68
C LEU A 473 12.29 -22.36 -28.90
N LYS A 474 11.65 -22.88 -27.86
CA LYS A 474 11.02 -24.21 -27.87
C LYS A 474 9.55 -24.12 -27.51
N THR A 475 8.75 -24.96 -28.15
CA THR A 475 7.41 -25.22 -27.64
C THR A 475 7.50 -26.04 -26.35
N ILE A 476 6.45 -25.99 -25.53
CA ILE A 476 6.38 -26.79 -24.30
C ILE A 476 6.56 -28.28 -24.61
N ASN A 477 5.94 -28.78 -25.68
CA ASN A 477 6.04 -30.19 -26.05
C ASN A 477 7.46 -30.58 -26.44
N ASP A 478 8.15 -29.78 -27.26
CA ASP A 478 9.53 -30.05 -27.66
C ASP A 478 10.47 -30.09 -26.45
N PHE A 479 10.28 -29.18 -25.50
CA PHE A 479 11.04 -29.16 -24.25
C PHE A 479 10.78 -30.43 -23.41
N LEU A 480 9.53 -30.87 -23.28
CA LEU A 480 9.17 -32.09 -22.53
C LEU A 480 9.77 -33.35 -23.15
N PHE A 481 9.76 -33.47 -24.48
CA PHE A 481 10.37 -34.60 -25.19
C PHE A 481 11.89 -34.59 -25.07
N GLN A 482 12.55 -33.45 -25.27
CA GLN A 482 14.00 -33.34 -25.14
C GLN A 482 14.48 -33.63 -23.71
N SER A 483 13.73 -33.16 -22.70
CA SER A 483 14.06 -33.42 -21.29
C SER A 483 13.71 -34.83 -20.82
N GLN A 484 12.98 -35.62 -21.63
CA GLN A 484 12.51 -36.97 -21.28
C GLN A 484 11.63 -37.01 -20.02
N ILE A 485 10.78 -35.98 -19.83
CA ILE A 485 9.87 -35.88 -18.68
C ILE A 485 8.39 -35.89 -19.09
N ASP A 486 8.11 -36.19 -20.35
CA ASP A 486 6.77 -36.36 -20.94
C ASP A 486 5.87 -37.32 -20.12
N ASN A 487 6.47 -38.34 -19.52
CA ASN A 487 5.76 -39.33 -18.70
C ASN A 487 5.46 -38.85 -17.26
N ILE A 488 5.94 -37.67 -16.87
CA ILE A 488 5.72 -37.09 -15.53
C ILE A 488 4.56 -36.09 -15.58
N ASN A 489 3.55 -36.34 -14.75
CA ASN A 489 2.47 -35.38 -14.55
C ASN A 489 2.94 -34.19 -13.68
N LEU A 490 3.37 -33.11 -14.34
CA LEU A 490 3.86 -31.89 -13.69
C LEU A 490 2.79 -31.19 -12.83
N PHE A 491 1.51 -31.29 -13.15
CA PHE A 491 0.42 -30.73 -12.32
C PHE A 491 0.36 -31.39 -10.93
N LYS A 492 0.57 -32.71 -10.84
CA LYS A 492 0.62 -33.40 -9.54
C LYS A 492 1.82 -32.96 -8.71
N VAL A 493 2.95 -32.70 -9.36
CA VAL A 493 4.17 -32.20 -8.71
C VAL A 493 3.97 -30.76 -8.23
N GLU A 494 3.39 -29.89 -9.06
CA GLU A 494 3.03 -28.52 -8.70
C GLU A 494 2.08 -28.47 -7.50
N VAL A 495 1.01 -29.29 -7.51
CA VAL A 495 0.09 -29.40 -6.38
C VAL A 495 0.82 -29.82 -5.11
N PHE A 496 1.72 -30.81 -5.19
CA PHE A 496 2.53 -31.23 -4.03
C PHE A 496 3.39 -30.10 -3.48
N ILE A 497 4.01 -29.30 -4.34
CA ILE A 497 4.84 -28.14 -3.96
C ILE A 497 4.00 -27.04 -3.29
N ARG A 498 2.75 -26.84 -3.71
CA ARG A 498 1.85 -25.80 -3.18
C ARG A 498 1.18 -26.15 -1.84
N LEU A 499 1.20 -27.41 -1.41
CA LEU A 499 0.49 -27.81 -0.19
C LEU A 499 1.06 -27.09 1.05
N PRO A 500 0.23 -26.38 1.85
CA PRO A 500 0.68 -25.70 3.05
C PRO A 500 1.20 -26.70 4.09
N ALA A 501 2.36 -26.41 4.68
CA ALA A 501 2.94 -27.23 5.74
C ALA A 501 1.98 -27.28 6.95
N ARG A 502 1.55 -28.47 7.35
CA ARG A 502 0.80 -28.67 8.61
C ARG A 502 1.74 -28.41 9.81
N PRO A 503 1.26 -27.75 10.88
CA PRO A 503 2.06 -27.55 12.09
C PRO A 503 2.55 -28.90 12.64
N GLY A 504 3.85 -29.00 12.93
CA GLY A 504 4.47 -30.19 13.52
C GLY A 504 5.01 -31.25 12.54
N CYS A 505 4.82 -31.10 11.23
CA CYS A 505 5.38 -32.03 10.24
C CYS A 505 6.70 -31.49 9.65
N PRO A 506 7.80 -32.26 9.64
CA PRO A 506 8.97 -31.94 8.83
C PRO A 506 8.61 -32.22 7.37
N GLN A 507 7.86 -31.31 6.76
CA GLN A 507 7.67 -31.25 5.30
C GLN A 507 8.52 -30.10 4.77
N VAL A 508 8.90 -30.18 3.49
CA VAL A 508 9.73 -29.16 2.82
C VAL A 508 9.12 -27.80 3.15
N PRO A 509 9.88 -26.84 3.74
CA PRO A 509 9.32 -25.55 4.07
C PRO A 509 8.70 -24.95 2.81
N SER A 510 7.41 -24.59 2.85
CA SER A 510 6.76 -23.89 1.72
C SER A 510 7.49 -22.61 1.28
N ALA A 511 8.48 -22.16 2.06
CA ALA A 511 9.37 -21.04 1.74
C ALA A 511 10.37 -21.36 0.61
N PHE A 512 10.70 -22.63 0.34
CA PHE A 512 11.75 -22.98 -0.63
C PHE A 512 11.30 -22.93 -2.10
N LEU A 513 10.00 -22.94 -2.38
CA LEU A 513 9.46 -23.19 -3.74
C LEU A 513 8.27 -22.29 -4.11
N ARG A 514 8.13 -21.11 -3.51
CA ARG A 514 7.10 -20.14 -3.95
C ARG A 514 7.51 -19.49 -5.26
N LEU A 515 7.18 -20.13 -6.37
CA LEU A 515 6.92 -19.42 -7.61
C LEU A 515 5.46 -18.94 -7.58
N SER A 516 5.29 -17.62 -7.66
CA SER A 516 3.99 -16.95 -7.79
C SER A 516 3.28 -17.44 -9.05
N SER A 517 2.05 -17.91 -8.94
CA SER A 517 1.26 -18.40 -10.07
C SER A 517 0.68 -17.26 -10.90
N ALA A 518 0.80 -17.37 -12.22
CA ALA A 518 -0.25 -16.92 -13.14
C ALA A 518 -1.30 -18.05 -13.26
N GLN A 519 -2.58 -17.71 -13.11
CA GLN A 519 -3.72 -18.61 -13.31
C GLN A 519 -4.25 -18.42 -14.74
N SER A 520 -4.08 -19.43 -15.61
CA SER A 520 -4.89 -19.65 -16.82
C SER A 520 -4.56 -21.02 -17.42
N PRO A 521 -5.53 -21.91 -17.66
CA PRO A 521 -5.31 -23.21 -18.30
C PRO A 521 -5.33 -23.13 -19.84
N ARG A 522 -5.14 -21.97 -20.45
CA ARG A 522 -5.19 -21.78 -21.92
C ARG A 522 -4.04 -20.94 -22.49
N ASP A 523 -2.90 -20.91 -21.82
CA ASP A 523 -1.77 -20.12 -22.32
C ASP A 523 -0.86 -21.01 -23.16
N THR A 524 -0.80 -20.73 -24.47
CA THR A 524 0.29 -21.19 -25.34
C THR A 524 1.58 -20.53 -24.86
N GLY A 525 2.20 -21.12 -23.84
CA GLY A 525 3.48 -20.65 -23.31
C GLY A 525 4.61 -20.97 -24.28
N LEU A 526 5.46 -19.98 -24.54
CA LEU A 526 6.73 -20.16 -25.24
C LEU A 526 7.84 -20.27 -24.20
N LEU A 527 8.75 -21.23 -24.37
CA LEU A 527 9.92 -21.38 -23.51
C LEU A 527 11.16 -20.96 -24.30
N THR A 528 11.85 -19.93 -23.81
CA THR A 528 13.17 -19.57 -24.33
C THR A 528 14.24 -20.25 -23.49
N VAL A 529 15.07 -21.08 -24.12
CA VAL A 529 16.20 -21.75 -23.49
C VAL A 529 17.47 -21.06 -23.96
N LYS A 530 18.23 -20.49 -23.04
CA LYS A 530 19.49 -19.81 -23.33
C LYS A 530 20.63 -20.48 -22.56
N SER A 531 21.63 -20.92 -23.31
CA SER A 531 22.89 -21.45 -22.80
C SER A 531 23.98 -20.43 -23.12
N ASN A 532 24.58 -19.84 -22.10
CA ASN A 532 25.69 -18.90 -22.26
C ASN A 532 26.95 -19.51 -21.65
N ASP A 533 28.04 -19.58 -22.43
CA ASP A 533 29.36 -19.73 -21.84
C ASP A 533 29.65 -18.49 -20.99
N GLY A 534 30.05 -18.71 -19.74
CA GLY A 534 30.17 -17.67 -18.72
C GLY A 534 30.89 -16.41 -19.20
N GLY A 535 30.14 -15.31 -19.17
CA GLY A 535 30.58 -13.91 -19.22
C GLY A 535 29.52 -13.08 -18.51
#